data_AF-A0A3N0DWT7-F1
#
_entry.id   AF-A0A3N0DWT7-F1
#
_cell.length_a   1.000
_cell.length_b   1.000
_cell.length_c   1.000
_cell.angle_alpha   90.00
_cell.angle_beta   90.00
_cell.angle_gamma   90.00
#
_symmetry.space_group_name_H-M   'P 1'
#
loop_
_entity.id
_entity.type
_entity.pdbx_description
1 polymer ?
#
loop_
_entity_poly.entity_id
_entity_poly.type
_entity_poly.pdbx_seq_one_letter_code
_entity_poly.pdbx_strand_id
1 'polypeptide(L)'
;MQINSRTRLIAVLASALLLLGILVTTSGAQASPAEPKSPYTRTQAEKLLAQVKQALSPGKANARRASGAQPRRDLGLLIHQLQKARPALAKADQQSADIATSRPIPDSPTCEAASQPVLLGTPIEWEVKTSTHFCLHYQTTGDAATTAAWASKTINVLEHVYYYETSHLNYRQPLKDQDGKYDVFLDDIGQNGYYGFCTTDDPSATSTAWCELDNDFAKSQFNAWPTNSLSVTAAHEFFHAIQFAYDADDSTWFLEGTAVWMEDQVYPDINDYLQYLNYSQITQSEVPIDTTGDFERYGAVIFWKYLSEGYHSVDIIRRIWDAASVSRGTKNAIQATIAVLRLEHISFAQAFARFSVWNTLPSGSYADRRLFPKPVAWGSAGLGNSKRDTGSQSISLDHLSSANVTLIPSSALPSKARLTITASAPSSYVGQVRIQVRKTNGTTIYETLSLNSGGAGSRTLYFSGKTISSVRVTLANVTVTSDNQKFSFRAKVALP
;
A
#
# COMPACT_ATOMS: atom_id res chain seq x y z
N MET A 1 9.02 -34.29 86.35
CA MET A 1 10.25 -33.53 86.04
C MET A 1 9.87 -32.06 86.07
N GLN A 2 10.58 -31.30 86.89
CA GLN A 2 10.16 -30.02 87.47
C GLN A 2 10.82 -28.84 86.72
N ILE A 3 10.31 -27.62 86.99
CA ILE A 3 10.87 -26.26 86.77
C ILE A 3 10.28 -25.55 85.53
N ASN A 4 9.25 -24.69 85.69
CA ASN A 4 9.26 -23.25 86.09
C ASN A 4 9.92 -22.33 85.03
N SER A 5 9.42 -21.16 84.63
CA SER A 5 8.43 -20.25 85.24
C SER A 5 8.24 -18.96 84.40
N ARG A 6 7.04 -18.34 84.50
CA ARG A 6 6.78 -16.88 84.74
C ARG A 6 7.07 -15.88 83.58
N THR A 7 6.31 -14.80 83.27
CA THR A 7 5.06 -14.11 83.69
C THR A 7 4.89 -12.95 82.65
N ARG A 8 3.71 -12.49 82.18
CA ARG A 8 2.89 -11.34 82.65
C ARG A 8 1.82 -11.03 81.58
N LEU A 9 0.50 -11.01 81.90
CA LEU A 9 -0.33 -9.86 82.33
C LEU A 9 -0.43 -8.79 81.21
N ILE A 10 -1.56 -8.26 80.71
CA ILE A 10 -2.93 -8.00 81.21
C ILE A 10 -3.84 -7.70 80.00
N ALA A 11 -5.11 -8.08 80.08
CA ALA A 11 -6.21 -7.55 79.26
C ALA A 11 -6.84 -6.32 79.94
N VAL A 12 -7.53 -5.46 79.17
CA VAL A 12 -8.85 -4.82 79.51
C VAL A 12 -8.98 -3.32 79.11
N LEU A 13 -9.96 -3.11 78.21
CA LEU A 13 -10.98 -2.05 78.05
C LEU A 13 -10.67 -0.55 77.85
N ALA A 14 -11.34 -0.07 76.79
CA ALA A 14 -12.21 1.10 76.67
C ALA A 14 -11.61 2.51 76.57
N SER A 15 -11.98 3.22 75.50
CA SER A 15 -12.90 4.37 75.55
C SER A 15 -13.22 4.87 74.13
N ALA A 16 -14.50 4.94 73.80
CA ALA A 16 -15.01 5.55 72.58
C ALA A 16 -15.07 7.08 72.75
N LEU A 17 -14.58 7.81 71.77
CA LEU A 17 -14.75 9.26 71.65
C LEU A 17 -15.36 9.55 70.28
N LEU A 18 -16.61 10.00 70.30
CA LEU A 18 -17.30 10.57 69.14
C LEU A 18 -16.62 11.89 68.74
N LEU A 19 -16.17 11.98 67.49
CA LEU A 19 -15.85 13.23 66.83
C LEU A 19 -16.73 13.33 65.57
N LEU A 20 -17.69 14.27 65.62
CA LEU A 20 -18.45 14.72 64.45
C LEU A 20 -17.47 15.39 63.47
N GLY A 21 -17.11 14.67 62.40
CA GLY A 21 -16.45 15.23 61.24
C GLY A 21 -17.48 15.67 60.21
N ILE A 22 -17.58 16.98 59.97
CA ILE A 22 -18.34 17.57 58.87
C ILE A 22 -17.67 17.11 57.55
N LEU A 23 -18.34 16.24 56.78
CA LEU A 23 -17.93 15.94 55.41
C LEU A 23 -18.26 17.15 54.53
N VAL A 24 -17.23 17.93 54.19
CA VAL A 24 -17.27 18.81 53.02
C VAL A 24 -17.06 17.92 51.80
N THR A 25 -18.13 17.68 51.04
CA THR A 25 -18.04 17.05 49.72
C THR A 25 -17.42 18.06 48.75
N THR A 26 -16.09 18.04 48.62
CA THR A 26 -15.45 18.68 47.47
C THR A 26 -15.73 17.81 46.25
N SER A 27 -16.60 18.30 45.38
CA SER A 27 -16.76 17.79 44.02
C SER A 27 -15.44 18.03 43.27
N GLY A 28 -14.50 17.11 43.42
CA GLY A 28 -13.30 17.05 42.59
C GLY A 28 -13.75 16.74 41.17
N ALA A 29 -13.76 17.76 40.31
CA ALA A 29 -13.81 17.57 38.88
C ALA A 29 -12.65 16.63 38.51
N GLN A 30 -12.97 15.39 38.13
CA GLN A 30 -12.01 14.54 37.44
C GLN A 30 -11.55 15.31 36.21
N ALA A 31 -10.28 15.74 36.21
CA ALA A 31 -9.67 16.30 35.03
C ALA A 31 -9.78 15.23 33.94
N SER A 32 -10.46 15.57 32.83
CA SER A 32 -10.46 14.73 31.64
C SER A 32 -9.01 14.37 31.29
N PRO A 33 -8.73 13.14 30.86
CA PRO A 33 -7.40 12.76 30.39
C PRO A 33 -6.90 13.82 29.40
N ALA A 34 -5.67 14.31 29.59
CA ALA A 34 -5.08 15.23 28.63
C ALA A 34 -5.12 14.57 27.23
N GLU A 35 -5.72 15.25 26.25
CA GLU A 35 -5.74 14.74 24.88
C GLU A 35 -4.32 14.38 24.44
N PRO A 36 -4.13 13.21 23.79
CA PRO A 36 -2.82 12.81 23.31
C PRO A 36 -2.24 13.91 22.40
N LYS A 37 -0.94 14.18 22.56
CA LYS A 37 -0.25 15.17 21.71
C LYS A 37 -0.27 14.69 20.26
N SER A 38 -0.83 15.51 19.38
CA SER A 38 -0.84 15.27 17.93
C SER A 38 0.59 15.18 17.38
N PRO A 39 0.88 14.23 16.48
CA PRO A 39 2.15 14.18 15.75
C PRO A 39 2.22 15.25 14.63
N TYR A 40 1.13 15.98 14.39
CA TYR A 40 1.03 17.01 13.36
C TYR A 40 1.16 18.41 13.94
N THR A 41 1.76 19.31 13.16
CA THR A 41 1.66 20.75 13.41
C THR A 41 0.24 21.24 13.10
N ARG A 42 -0.13 22.38 13.69
CA ARG A 42 -1.43 23.04 13.41
C ARG A 42 -1.67 23.26 11.91
N THR A 43 -0.67 23.79 11.20
CA THR A 43 -0.77 24.03 9.76
C THR A 43 -0.96 22.76 8.94
N GLN A 44 -0.31 21.65 9.33
CA GLN A 44 -0.54 20.35 8.69
C GLN A 44 -1.97 19.84 8.97
N ALA A 45 -2.45 19.98 10.20
CA ALA A 45 -3.80 19.58 10.56
C ALA A 45 -4.88 20.39 9.81
N GLU A 46 -4.71 21.71 9.72
CA GLU A 46 -5.60 22.60 8.95
C GLU A 46 -5.62 22.22 7.45
N LYS A 47 -4.45 21.85 6.89
CA LYS A 47 -4.35 21.37 5.52
C LYS A 47 -5.09 20.04 5.32
N LEU A 48 -4.91 19.08 6.23
CA LEU A 48 -5.61 17.80 6.19
C LEU A 48 -7.13 17.99 6.27
N LEU A 49 -7.61 18.83 7.18
CA LEU A 49 -9.03 19.15 7.29
C LEU A 49 -9.58 19.75 5.99
N ALA A 50 -8.83 20.66 5.36
CA ALA A 50 -9.21 21.23 4.07
C ALA A 50 -9.26 20.18 2.94
N GLN A 51 -8.30 19.25 2.92
CA GLN A 51 -8.26 18.15 1.94
C GLN A 51 -9.46 17.20 2.11
N VAL A 52 -9.77 16.79 3.34
CA VAL A 52 -10.93 15.92 3.62
C VAL A 52 -12.25 16.64 3.28
N LYS A 53 -12.43 17.90 3.71
CA LYS A 53 -13.62 18.68 3.34
C LYS A 53 -13.78 18.83 1.82
N GLN A 54 -12.67 19.06 1.11
CA GLN A 54 -12.68 19.13 -0.36
C GLN A 54 -13.06 17.78 -0.98
N ALA A 55 -12.55 16.69 -0.44
CA ALA A 55 -12.81 15.33 -0.90
C ALA A 55 -14.29 14.93 -0.73
N LEU A 56 -14.92 15.35 0.36
CA LEU A 56 -16.34 15.08 0.68
C LEU A 56 -17.32 16.05 -0.01
N SER A 57 -16.85 17.15 -0.61
CA SER A 57 -17.74 18.15 -1.23
C SER A 57 -18.23 17.71 -2.63
N PRO A 58 -19.56 17.62 -2.86
CA PRO A 58 -20.12 17.23 -4.16
C PRO A 58 -19.72 18.18 -5.31
N GLY A 59 -19.51 17.63 -6.51
CA GLY A 59 -19.50 18.38 -7.77
C GLY A 59 -18.23 19.17 -8.14
N LYS A 60 -17.15 19.17 -7.33
CA LYS A 60 -15.87 19.83 -7.71
C LYS A 60 -14.84 18.91 -8.38
N ALA A 61 -15.10 17.61 -8.48
CA ALA A 61 -14.25 16.69 -9.24
C ALA A 61 -14.49 16.74 -10.76
N ASN A 62 -15.63 17.32 -11.20
CA ASN A 62 -16.11 17.27 -12.59
C ASN A 62 -15.66 18.45 -13.47
N ALA A 63 -14.40 18.86 -13.37
CA ALA A 63 -13.78 19.71 -14.37
C ALA A 63 -12.67 18.93 -15.11
N ARG A 64 -13.09 18.24 -16.18
CA ARG A 64 -12.27 17.59 -17.22
C ARG A 64 -11.40 16.40 -16.78
N ARG A 65 -11.87 15.16 -16.99
CA ARG A 65 -10.96 14.01 -17.17
C ARG A 65 -11.49 13.07 -18.25
N ALA A 66 -11.01 13.31 -19.47
CA ALA A 66 -11.15 12.38 -20.59
C ALA A 66 -10.21 11.17 -20.38
N SER A 67 -10.70 9.98 -20.78
CA SER A 67 -9.97 8.71 -21.00
C SER A 67 -8.57 8.59 -20.35
N GLY A 68 -8.49 7.90 -19.22
CA GLY A 68 -7.26 7.57 -18.52
C GLY A 68 -7.54 6.92 -17.17
N ALA A 69 -6.51 6.42 -16.49
CA ALA A 69 -6.62 5.96 -15.10
C ALA A 69 -7.16 7.11 -14.24
N GLN A 70 -8.24 6.88 -13.52
CA GLN A 70 -8.73 7.85 -12.53
C GLN A 70 -7.96 7.58 -11.24
N PRO A 71 -7.36 8.60 -10.60
CA PRO A 71 -6.72 8.37 -9.32
C PRO A 71 -7.81 7.98 -8.34
N ARG A 72 -7.69 6.79 -7.76
CA ARG A 72 -8.35 6.52 -6.49
C ARG A 72 -7.77 7.54 -5.51
N ARG A 73 -8.66 8.23 -4.81
CA ARG A 73 -8.31 9.25 -3.82
C ARG A 73 -8.37 8.53 -2.48
N ASP A 74 -7.28 8.55 -1.71
CA ASP A 74 -7.14 7.84 -0.43
C ASP A 74 -7.95 8.53 0.69
N LEU A 75 -9.24 8.74 0.47
CA LEU A 75 -10.10 9.45 1.42
C LEU A 75 -10.07 8.75 2.78
N GLY A 76 -10.08 7.42 2.81
CA GLY A 76 -9.92 6.63 4.02
C GLY A 76 -8.65 6.96 4.81
N LEU A 77 -7.48 6.90 4.15
CA LEU A 77 -6.21 7.23 4.79
C LEU A 77 -6.10 8.70 5.20
N LEU A 78 -6.69 9.62 4.42
CA LEU A 78 -6.77 11.04 4.78
C LEU A 78 -7.65 11.27 6.02
N ILE A 79 -8.76 10.54 6.16
CA ILE A 79 -9.63 10.58 7.35
C ILE A 79 -8.84 10.08 8.57
N HIS A 80 -8.14 8.94 8.46
CA HIS A 80 -7.29 8.44 9.56
C HIS A 80 -6.22 9.47 9.99
N GLN A 81 -5.52 10.08 9.02
CA GLN A 81 -4.55 11.15 9.31
C GLN A 81 -5.20 12.37 9.97
N LEU A 82 -6.41 12.75 9.55
CA LEU A 82 -7.15 13.85 10.16
C LEU A 82 -7.56 13.54 11.60
N GLN A 83 -8.02 12.32 11.89
CA GLN A 83 -8.33 11.87 13.25
C GLN A 83 -7.11 12.04 14.16
N LYS A 84 -5.92 11.65 13.69
CA LYS A 84 -4.65 11.84 14.40
C LYS A 84 -4.21 13.30 14.53
N ALA A 85 -4.52 14.11 13.52
CA ALA A 85 -4.17 15.53 13.49
C ALA A 85 -5.11 16.40 14.34
N ARG A 86 -6.32 15.90 14.64
CA ARG A 86 -7.39 16.61 15.36
C ARG A 86 -6.92 17.36 16.62
N PRO A 87 -6.08 16.81 17.52
CA PRO A 87 -5.66 17.54 18.72
C PRO A 87 -4.83 18.81 18.43
N ALA A 88 -4.28 18.97 17.22
CA ALA A 88 -3.54 20.17 16.80
C ALA A 88 -4.42 21.30 16.25
N LEU A 89 -5.71 21.03 15.97
CA LEU A 89 -6.65 22.00 15.41
C LEU A 89 -7.16 23.02 16.44
N ALA A 90 -7.68 24.15 15.96
CA ALA A 90 -8.49 25.04 16.79
C ALA A 90 -9.78 24.33 17.24
N LYS A 91 -10.36 24.69 18.39
CA LYS A 91 -11.62 24.06 18.87
C LYS A 91 -12.77 24.08 17.84
N ALA A 92 -12.91 25.17 17.08
CA ALA A 92 -13.91 25.26 16.02
C ALA A 92 -13.65 24.29 14.85
N ASP A 93 -12.38 24.06 14.53
CA ASP A 93 -11.96 23.12 13.49
C ASP A 93 -11.99 21.66 13.97
N GLN A 94 -11.81 21.41 15.28
CA GLN A 94 -11.98 20.08 15.86
C GLN A 94 -13.40 19.56 15.66
N GLN A 95 -14.43 20.39 15.91
CA GLN A 95 -15.81 20.01 15.64
C GLN A 95 -16.05 19.72 14.15
N SER A 96 -15.46 20.52 13.26
CA SER A 96 -15.50 20.25 11.82
C SER A 96 -14.82 18.93 11.44
N ALA A 97 -13.70 18.60 12.09
CA ALA A 97 -12.99 17.34 11.88
C ALA A 97 -13.84 16.17 12.37
N ASP A 98 -14.44 16.26 13.56
CA ASP A 98 -15.31 15.23 14.14
C ASP A 98 -16.45 14.84 13.19
N ILE A 99 -17.10 15.84 12.59
CA ILE A 99 -18.17 15.64 11.60
C ILE A 99 -17.62 15.01 10.31
N ALA A 100 -16.45 15.44 9.85
CA ALA A 100 -15.86 14.94 8.60
C ALA A 100 -15.28 13.52 8.73
N THR A 101 -15.04 13.04 9.95
CA THR A 101 -14.46 11.73 10.23
C THR A 101 -15.47 10.74 10.81
N SER A 102 -16.72 11.16 11.04
CA SER A 102 -17.77 10.29 11.56
C SER A 102 -18.30 9.34 10.49
N ARG A 103 -18.83 8.20 10.92
CA ARG A 103 -19.65 7.32 10.08
C ARG A 103 -20.84 8.10 9.46
N PRO A 104 -21.36 7.69 8.29
CA PRO A 104 -22.53 8.33 7.66
C PRO A 104 -23.78 8.33 8.55
N ILE A 105 -23.90 7.31 9.42
CA ILE A 105 -24.91 7.24 10.49
C ILE A 105 -24.20 7.46 11.83
N PRO A 106 -24.19 8.71 12.36
CA PRO A 106 -23.82 8.99 13.73
C PRO A 106 -24.54 8.05 14.71
N ASP A 107 -23.78 7.43 15.61
CA ASP A 107 -24.23 6.55 16.72
C ASP A 107 -24.66 5.10 16.37
N SER A 108 -24.47 4.60 15.14
CA SER A 108 -24.80 3.21 14.80
C SER A 108 -23.57 2.38 14.37
N PRO A 109 -22.71 1.94 15.30
CA PRO A 109 -21.82 0.79 15.08
C PRO A 109 -22.61 -0.53 15.20
N THR A 110 -23.89 -0.49 14.84
CA THR A 110 -24.85 -1.55 15.00
C THR A 110 -25.61 -1.75 13.69
N CYS A 111 -26.00 -3.00 13.43
CA CYS A 111 -26.83 -3.42 12.30
C CYS A 111 -28.30 -2.99 12.42
N GLU A 112 -28.56 -1.79 12.92
CA GLU A 112 -29.92 -1.27 13.07
C GLU A 112 -30.22 -0.27 11.96
N ALA A 113 -31.41 -0.39 11.38
CA ALA A 113 -31.92 0.63 10.48
C ALA A 113 -32.11 1.94 11.25
N ALA A 114 -31.62 3.04 10.68
CA ALA A 114 -31.65 4.34 11.32
C ALA A 114 -32.13 5.43 10.34
N SER A 115 -32.70 6.49 10.91
CA SER A 115 -33.06 7.70 10.17
C SER A 115 -32.23 8.87 10.68
N GLN A 116 -31.47 9.54 9.82
CA GLN A 116 -30.72 10.74 10.19
C GLN A 116 -31.59 12.00 10.01
N PRO A 117 -31.78 12.84 11.05
CA PRO A 117 -32.48 14.11 10.91
C PRO A 117 -31.58 15.12 10.16
N VAL A 118 -31.94 15.46 8.92
CA VAL A 118 -31.28 16.54 8.18
C VAL A 118 -31.91 17.87 8.62
N LEU A 119 -31.09 18.82 9.06
CA LEU A 119 -31.49 20.12 9.63
C LEU A 119 -32.44 20.97 8.75
N LEU A 120 -32.65 20.63 7.47
CA LEU A 120 -33.54 21.34 6.53
C LEU A 120 -34.14 20.43 5.41
N GLY A 121 -34.44 19.15 5.66
CA GLY A 121 -34.94 18.24 4.60
C GLY A 121 -35.72 17.01 5.07
N THR A 122 -36.13 16.16 4.11
CA THR A 122 -36.71 14.83 4.36
C THR A 122 -35.67 13.96 5.10
N PRO A 123 -36.05 13.24 6.17
CA PRO A 123 -35.14 12.29 6.81
C PRO A 123 -34.57 11.31 5.79
N ILE A 124 -33.26 11.05 5.88
CA ILE A 124 -32.64 9.98 5.10
C ILE A 124 -32.93 8.68 5.84
N GLU A 125 -33.72 7.80 5.22
CA GLU A 125 -34.03 6.47 5.75
C GLU A 125 -33.02 5.44 5.21
N TRP A 126 -32.28 4.82 6.13
CA TRP A 126 -31.39 3.72 5.82
C TRP A 126 -32.09 2.38 6.03
N GLU A 127 -32.03 1.52 5.03
CA GLU A 127 -32.30 0.10 5.16
C GLU A 127 -31.01 -0.65 5.51
N VAL A 128 -31.14 -1.76 6.26
CA VAL A 128 -30.00 -2.61 6.62
C VAL A 128 -30.21 -4.01 6.10
N LYS A 129 -29.20 -4.54 5.44
CA LYS A 129 -29.09 -5.96 5.08
C LYS A 129 -27.94 -6.58 5.83
N THR A 130 -28.23 -7.68 6.52
CA THR A 130 -27.22 -8.38 7.33
C THR A 130 -26.84 -9.71 6.70
N SER A 131 -25.60 -10.12 6.93
CA SER A 131 -25.03 -11.42 6.54
C SER A 131 -24.32 -12.04 7.75
N THR A 132 -23.41 -12.99 7.56
CA THR A 132 -22.66 -13.56 8.69
C THR A 132 -21.69 -12.54 9.27
N HIS A 133 -20.98 -11.82 8.40
CA HIS A 133 -19.89 -10.92 8.78
C HIS A 133 -20.21 -9.44 8.56
N PHE A 134 -21.20 -9.09 7.74
CA PHE A 134 -21.44 -7.70 7.35
C PHE A 134 -22.82 -7.17 7.69
N CYS A 135 -22.86 -5.85 7.89
CA CYS A 135 -24.06 -5.02 7.88
C CYS A 135 -23.95 -3.97 6.79
N LEU A 136 -24.79 -4.13 5.78
CA LEU A 136 -24.84 -3.27 4.61
C LEU A 136 -25.99 -2.27 4.80
N HIS A 137 -25.63 -1.01 4.98
CA HIS A 137 -26.54 0.13 5.08
C HIS A 137 -26.73 0.71 3.68
N TYR A 138 -27.98 0.88 3.25
CA TYR A 138 -28.29 1.48 1.94
C TYR A 138 -29.57 2.28 1.96
N GLN A 139 -29.74 3.17 0.98
CA GLN A 139 -30.95 3.97 0.82
C GLN A 139 -31.77 3.44 -0.37
N THR A 140 -33.10 3.54 -0.32
CA THR A 140 -33.99 3.19 -1.45
C THR A 140 -34.56 4.41 -2.17
N THR A 141 -34.24 5.61 -1.68
CA THR A 141 -34.70 6.90 -2.21
C THR A 141 -33.58 7.93 -2.15
N GLY A 142 -33.72 9.02 -2.90
CA GLY A 142 -32.68 10.05 -3.00
C GLY A 142 -31.59 9.71 -4.01
N ASP A 143 -30.54 10.52 -4.05
CA ASP A 143 -29.43 10.35 -5.00
C ASP A 143 -28.62 9.07 -4.72
N ALA A 144 -28.50 8.71 -3.44
CA ALA A 144 -27.85 7.48 -2.96
C ALA A 144 -28.71 6.21 -3.13
N ALA A 145 -29.89 6.30 -3.77
CA ALA A 145 -30.80 5.17 -3.87
C ALA A 145 -30.15 3.99 -4.60
N THR A 146 -30.34 2.78 -4.06
CA THR A 146 -29.99 1.53 -4.72
C THR A 146 -31.13 0.52 -4.64
N THR A 147 -31.04 -0.55 -5.43
CA THR A 147 -32.08 -1.59 -5.44
C THR A 147 -31.78 -2.66 -4.40
N ALA A 148 -32.82 -3.26 -3.81
CA ALA A 148 -32.66 -4.41 -2.91
C ALA A 148 -31.91 -5.60 -3.56
N ALA A 149 -32.04 -5.75 -4.89
CA ALA A 149 -31.30 -6.74 -5.67
C ALA A 149 -29.80 -6.41 -5.73
N TRP A 150 -29.44 -5.14 -5.93
CA TRP A 150 -28.05 -4.68 -5.89
C TRP A 150 -27.47 -4.80 -4.48
N ALA A 151 -28.17 -4.35 -3.44
CA ALA A 151 -27.74 -4.53 -2.05
C ALA A 151 -27.49 -6.02 -1.71
N SER A 152 -28.34 -6.92 -2.20
CA SER A 152 -28.14 -8.37 -2.04
C SER A 152 -26.91 -8.88 -2.81
N LYS A 153 -26.60 -8.28 -3.96
CA LYS A 153 -25.38 -8.60 -4.71
C LYS A 153 -24.12 -8.12 -3.98
N THR A 154 -24.12 -6.89 -3.50
CA THR A 154 -23.01 -6.28 -2.76
C THR A 154 -22.68 -7.10 -1.52
N ILE A 155 -23.66 -7.46 -0.70
CA ILE A 155 -23.38 -8.24 0.52
C ILE A 155 -22.85 -9.65 0.21
N ASN A 156 -23.28 -10.27 -0.88
CA ASN A 156 -22.75 -11.57 -1.32
C ASN A 156 -21.30 -11.46 -1.84
N VAL A 157 -20.96 -10.36 -2.53
CA VAL A 157 -19.58 -10.06 -2.94
C VAL A 157 -18.70 -9.86 -1.71
N LEU A 158 -19.16 -9.10 -0.72
CA LEU A 158 -18.43 -8.86 0.54
C LEU A 158 -18.17 -10.17 1.29
N GLU A 159 -19.16 -11.07 1.40
CA GLU A 159 -18.97 -12.39 2.02
C GLU A 159 -17.96 -13.27 1.27
N HIS A 160 -17.95 -13.21 -0.07
CA HIS A 160 -16.94 -13.92 -0.87
C HIS A 160 -15.54 -13.37 -0.62
N VAL A 161 -15.40 -12.04 -0.64
CA VAL A 161 -14.14 -11.34 -0.35
C VAL A 161 -13.63 -11.68 1.06
N TYR A 162 -14.50 -11.60 2.07
CA TYR A 162 -14.18 -11.98 3.44
C TYR A 162 -13.62 -13.40 3.53
N TYR A 163 -14.33 -14.37 2.93
CA TYR A 163 -13.88 -15.75 2.92
C TYR A 163 -12.52 -15.90 2.24
N TYR A 164 -12.33 -15.28 1.09
CA TYR A 164 -11.09 -15.41 0.34
C TYR A 164 -9.90 -14.81 1.10
N GLU A 165 -10.02 -13.59 1.61
CA GLU A 165 -8.90 -12.91 2.26
C GLU A 165 -8.57 -13.51 3.62
N THR A 166 -9.58 -13.79 4.45
CA THR A 166 -9.36 -14.25 5.83
C THR A 166 -9.20 -15.77 5.93
N SER A 167 -9.94 -16.55 5.14
CA SER A 167 -9.99 -18.01 5.29
C SER A 167 -9.17 -18.75 4.22
N HIS A 168 -9.12 -18.23 2.99
CA HIS A 168 -8.30 -18.84 1.93
C HIS A 168 -6.84 -18.35 2.00
N LEU A 169 -6.62 -17.04 2.12
CA LEU A 169 -5.27 -16.45 2.22
C LEU A 169 -4.76 -16.30 3.67
N ASN A 170 -5.59 -16.64 4.66
CA ASN A 170 -5.26 -16.68 6.09
C ASN A 170 -4.83 -15.34 6.70
N TYR A 171 -5.24 -14.21 6.13
CA TYR A 171 -5.00 -12.92 6.78
C TYR A 171 -5.77 -12.80 8.08
N ARG A 172 -5.29 -11.92 8.98
CA ARG A 172 -6.03 -11.56 10.19
C ARG A 172 -7.44 -11.07 9.81
N GLN A 173 -8.44 -11.44 10.59
CA GLN A 173 -9.77 -10.86 10.45
C GLN A 173 -9.73 -9.37 10.85
N PRO A 174 -10.55 -8.50 10.23
CA PRO A 174 -10.69 -7.13 10.71
C PRO A 174 -11.11 -7.12 12.18
N LEU A 175 -10.74 -6.08 12.92
CA LEU A 175 -11.22 -5.95 14.30
C LEU A 175 -12.73 -5.80 14.28
N LYS A 176 -13.39 -6.51 15.19
CA LYS A 176 -14.83 -6.46 15.38
C LYS A 176 -15.20 -5.19 16.12
N ASP A 177 -16.18 -4.46 15.61
CA ASP A 177 -16.84 -3.42 16.38
C ASP A 177 -17.87 -4.03 17.36
N GLN A 178 -18.77 -3.21 17.89
CA GLN A 178 -19.57 -3.54 19.07
C GLN A 178 -20.53 -4.71 18.84
N ASP A 179 -21.07 -4.86 17.63
CA ASP A 179 -22.05 -5.91 17.32
C ASP A 179 -21.42 -7.16 16.67
N GLY A 180 -20.12 -7.11 16.42
CA GLY A 180 -19.35 -8.23 15.89
C GLY A 180 -19.43 -8.39 14.38
N LYS A 181 -20.05 -7.45 13.66
CA LYS A 181 -20.12 -7.39 12.20
C LYS A 181 -19.32 -6.19 11.70
N TYR A 182 -19.24 -6.08 10.38
CA TYR A 182 -18.51 -5.02 9.71
C TYR A 182 -19.48 -4.15 8.93
N ASP A 183 -19.45 -2.85 9.19
CA ASP A 183 -20.36 -1.90 8.55
C ASP A 183 -19.85 -1.44 7.18
N VAL A 184 -20.73 -1.55 6.19
CA VAL A 184 -20.53 -1.04 4.84
C VAL A 184 -21.73 -0.17 4.46
N PHE A 185 -21.46 1.04 3.98
CA PHE A 185 -22.47 1.99 3.54
C PHE A 185 -22.48 2.07 2.02
N LEU A 186 -23.67 2.10 1.41
CA LEU A 186 -23.85 2.42 -0.01
C LEU A 186 -24.33 3.86 -0.14
N ASP A 187 -23.54 4.69 -0.82
CA ASP A 187 -23.85 6.11 -1.07
C ASP A 187 -23.42 6.52 -2.51
N ASP A 188 -23.94 7.64 -3.03
CA ASP A 188 -23.59 8.16 -4.36
C ASP A 188 -22.28 8.96 -4.30
N ILE A 189 -21.17 8.23 -4.24
CA ILE A 189 -19.81 8.79 -4.18
C ILE A 189 -19.10 8.82 -5.54
N GLY A 190 -19.67 8.15 -6.55
CA GLY A 190 -19.16 8.09 -7.91
C GLY A 190 -19.19 9.44 -8.60
N GLN A 191 -20.17 10.31 -8.27
CA GLN A 191 -20.17 11.71 -8.73
C GLN A 191 -18.95 12.50 -8.24
N ASN A 192 -18.33 12.07 -7.15
CA ASN A 192 -17.14 12.68 -6.57
C ASN A 192 -15.84 12.02 -7.04
N GLY A 193 -15.95 10.96 -7.85
CA GLY A 193 -14.84 10.20 -8.43
C GLY A 193 -14.32 9.07 -7.55
N TYR A 194 -15.08 8.63 -6.55
CA TYR A 194 -14.72 7.50 -5.69
C TYR A 194 -15.48 6.24 -6.10
N TYR A 195 -14.79 5.12 -6.05
CA TYR A 195 -15.41 3.80 -6.14
C TYR A 195 -15.87 3.32 -4.75
N GLY A 196 -15.05 3.63 -3.74
CA GLY A 196 -15.23 3.27 -2.35
C GLY A 196 -14.08 3.85 -1.52
N PHE A 197 -14.20 3.74 -0.20
CA PHE A 197 -13.11 3.93 0.75
C PHE A 197 -13.42 3.18 2.05
N CYS A 198 -12.40 2.72 2.77
CA CYS A 198 -12.52 2.34 4.19
C CYS A 198 -11.66 3.21 5.07
N THR A 199 -12.12 3.44 6.29
CA THR A 199 -11.39 4.23 7.28
C THR A 199 -11.51 3.63 8.67
N THR A 200 -10.66 4.09 9.57
CA THR A 200 -10.64 3.68 10.97
C THR A 200 -11.71 4.38 11.79
N ASP A 201 -12.22 3.73 12.83
CA ASP A 201 -13.12 4.38 13.79
C ASP A 201 -12.40 5.37 14.70
N ASP A 202 -11.09 5.19 14.90
CA ASP A 202 -10.31 5.98 15.84
C ASP A 202 -8.85 6.19 15.35
N PRO A 203 -8.08 7.13 15.94
CA PRO A 203 -6.75 7.50 15.46
C PRO A 203 -5.63 6.48 15.79
N SER A 204 -5.97 5.30 16.34
CA SER A 204 -4.99 4.28 16.70
C SER A 204 -4.42 3.57 15.47
N ALA A 205 -3.14 3.21 15.55
CA ALA A 205 -2.47 2.38 14.56
C ALA A 205 -3.13 1.01 14.37
N THR A 206 -3.86 0.52 15.36
CA THR A 206 -4.66 -0.71 15.23
C THR A 206 -6.09 -0.36 15.63
N SER A 207 -7.02 -0.38 14.68
CA SER A 207 -8.37 0.15 14.87
C SER A 207 -9.41 -0.72 14.15
N THR A 208 -10.66 -0.64 14.61
CA THR A 208 -11.82 -1.12 13.86
C THR A 208 -12.04 -0.20 12.66
N ALA A 209 -12.79 -0.68 11.67
CA ALA A 209 -12.97 0.04 10.43
C ALA A 209 -14.42 -0.07 9.94
N TRP A 210 -14.77 0.84 9.05
CA TRP A 210 -16.00 0.81 8.27
C TRP A 210 -15.69 1.24 6.84
N CYS A 211 -16.55 0.87 5.91
CA CYS A 211 -16.37 1.21 4.50
C CYS A 211 -17.59 1.90 3.90
N GLU A 212 -17.35 2.68 2.86
CA GLU A 212 -18.38 3.22 1.99
C GLU A 212 -18.06 2.80 0.56
N LEU A 213 -19.07 2.34 -0.18
CA LEU A 213 -18.97 1.92 -1.57
C LEU A 213 -20.00 2.68 -2.40
N ASP A 214 -19.69 2.88 -3.68
CA ASP A 214 -20.64 3.49 -4.61
C ASP A 214 -21.93 2.66 -4.73
N ASN A 215 -23.06 3.36 -4.71
CA ASN A 215 -24.38 2.75 -4.59
C ASN A 215 -24.81 1.94 -5.82
N ASP A 216 -24.25 2.20 -7.01
CA ASP A 216 -24.65 1.51 -8.24
C ASP A 216 -23.50 1.17 -9.21
N PHE A 217 -22.30 1.70 -8.98
CA PHE A 217 -21.12 1.62 -9.82
C PHE A 217 -21.43 1.95 -11.29
N ALA A 218 -22.20 3.01 -11.55
CA ALA A 218 -22.71 3.31 -12.88
C ALA A 218 -21.60 3.36 -13.93
N LYS A 219 -21.84 2.67 -15.05
CA LYS A 219 -20.89 2.61 -16.17
C LYS A 219 -20.52 4.01 -16.71
N SER A 220 -21.41 4.99 -16.59
CA SER A 220 -21.15 6.39 -16.98
C SER A 220 -20.12 7.09 -16.09
N GLN A 221 -19.98 6.69 -14.83
CA GLN A 221 -19.00 7.24 -13.89
C GLN A 221 -17.64 6.55 -14.04
N PHE A 222 -17.64 5.22 -14.16
CA PHE A 222 -16.43 4.41 -14.03
C PHE A 222 -15.91 3.79 -15.33
N ASN A 223 -16.69 3.84 -16.41
CA ASN A 223 -16.34 3.23 -17.71
C ASN A 223 -16.01 1.73 -17.60
N ALA A 224 -16.59 1.04 -16.62
CA ALA A 224 -16.44 -0.39 -16.38
C ALA A 224 -17.82 -1.04 -16.14
N TRP A 225 -17.88 -2.36 -16.17
CA TRP A 225 -19.12 -3.06 -15.79
C TRP A 225 -19.32 -2.88 -14.28
N PRO A 226 -20.51 -2.46 -13.81
CA PRO A 226 -20.75 -2.20 -12.40
C PRO A 226 -20.33 -3.34 -11.48
N THR A 227 -20.54 -4.58 -11.94
CA THR A 227 -20.18 -5.78 -11.18
C THR A 227 -18.68 -5.98 -11.04
N ASN A 228 -17.91 -5.61 -12.06
CA ASN A 228 -16.45 -5.71 -12.01
C ASN A 228 -15.90 -4.65 -11.06
N SER A 229 -16.41 -3.43 -11.15
CA SER A 229 -16.06 -2.33 -10.24
C SER A 229 -16.39 -2.68 -8.80
N LEU A 230 -17.61 -3.12 -8.50
CA LEU A 230 -17.99 -3.61 -7.17
C LEU A 230 -17.05 -4.72 -6.67
N SER A 231 -16.69 -5.67 -7.52
CA SER A 231 -15.85 -6.82 -7.12
C SER A 231 -14.45 -6.39 -6.69
N VAL A 232 -13.74 -5.65 -7.54
CA VAL A 232 -12.36 -5.21 -7.22
C VAL A 232 -12.35 -4.16 -6.11
N THR A 233 -13.33 -3.25 -6.09
CA THR A 233 -13.44 -2.27 -5.00
C THR A 233 -13.72 -2.96 -3.67
N ALA A 234 -14.65 -3.93 -3.61
CA ALA A 234 -14.90 -4.65 -2.37
C ALA A 234 -13.65 -5.41 -1.87
N ALA A 235 -12.88 -6.05 -2.75
CA ALA A 235 -11.60 -6.69 -2.39
C ALA A 235 -10.56 -5.67 -1.89
N HIS A 236 -10.40 -4.55 -2.59
CA HIS A 236 -9.46 -3.51 -2.19
C HIS A 236 -9.79 -2.91 -0.82
N GLU A 237 -11.04 -2.48 -0.67
CA GLU A 237 -11.53 -1.74 0.47
C GLU A 237 -11.62 -2.66 1.70
N PHE A 238 -12.18 -3.87 1.57
CA PHE A 238 -12.18 -4.81 2.70
C PHE A 238 -10.76 -5.20 3.14
N PHE A 239 -9.80 -5.27 2.21
CA PHE A 239 -8.42 -5.52 2.59
C PHE A 239 -7.83 -4.38 3.43
N HIS A 240 -8.24 -3.12 3.23
CA HIS A 240 -7.87 -2.04 4.15
C HIS A 240 -8.39 -2.29 5.57
N ALA A 241 -9.62 -2.79 5.74
CA ALA A 241 -10.12 -3.17 7.06
C ALA A 241 -9.26 -4.24 7.75
N ILE A 242 -8.76 -5.21 6.97
CA ILE A 242 -7.79 -6.20 7.44
C ILE A 242 -6.46 -5.52 7.80
N GLN A 243 -5.93 -4.66 6.93
CA GLN A 243 -4.67 -3.94 7.15
C GLN A 243 -4.72 -3.06 8.41
N PHE A 244 -5.84 -2.42 8.70
CA PHE A 244 -6.02 -1.61 9.91
C PHE A 244 -6.05 -2.46 11.20
N ALA A 245 -6.35 -3.76 11.09
CA ALA A 245 -6.15 -4.71 12.19
C ALA A 245 -4.68 -5.11 12.38
N TYR A 246 -3.80 -4.82 11.40
CA TYR A 246 -2.35 -4.97 11.49
C TYR A 246 -1.67 -3.67 11.94
N ASP A 247 -1.73 -2.64 11.09
CA ASP A 247 -1.12 -1.32 11.28
C ASP A 247 -1.68 -0.30 10.24
N ALA A 248 -2.61 0.56 10.66
CA ALA A 248 -3.16 1.67 9.88
C ALA A 248 -2.16 2.81 9.65
N ASP A 249 -1.05 2.84 10.40
CA ASP A 249 -0.01 3.86 10.30
C ASP A 249 1.14 3.49 9.35
N ASP A 250 1.10 2.32 8.72
CA ASP A 250 2.13 1.95 7.76
C ASP A 250 2.08 2.85 6.51
N SER A 251 3.17 2.80 5.77
CA SER A 251 3.38 3.62 4.59
C SER A 251 2.33 3.38 3.50
N THR A 252 1.82 4.46 2.90
CA THR A 252 0.76 4.42 1.90
C THR A 252 1.06 3.51 0.71
N TRP A 253 2.31 3.45 0.23
CA TRP A 253 2.68 2.54 -0.89
C TRP A 253 2.49 1.05 -0.52
N PHE A 254 2.56 0.70 0.77
CA PHE A 254 2.32 -0.66 1.25
C PHE A 254 0.84 -0.94 1.41
N LEU A 255 0.10 -0.04 2.07
CA LEU A 255 -1.36 -0.12 2.20
C LEU A 255 -2.03 -0.24 0.82
N GLU A 256 -1.82 0.77 -0.03
CA GLU A 256 -2.45 0.84 -1.36
C GLU A 256 -1.90 -0.21 -2.31
N GLY A 257 -0.58 -0.39 -2.36
CA GLY A 257 0.04 -1.34 -3.29
C GLY A 257 -0.38 -2.78 -3.01
N THR A 258 -0.55 -3.17 -1.74
CA THR A 258 -1.03 -4.52 -1.42
C THR A 258 -2.54 -4.67 -1.49
N ALA A 259 -3.32 -3.60 -1.33
CA ALA A 259 -4.76 -3.59 -1.62
C ALA A 259 -5.02 -3.80 -3.11
N VAL A 260 -4.28 -3.11 -4.00
CA VAL A 260 -4.35 -3.37 -5.46
C VAL A 260 -3.87 -4.78 -5.83
N TRP A 261 -2.87 -5.31 -5.12
CA TRP A 261 -2.46 -6.71 -5.30
C TRP A 261 -3.59 -7.68 -4.92
N MET A 262 -4.34 -7.38 -3.86
CA MET A 262 -5.44 -8.21 -3.38
C MET A 262 -6.60 -8.27 -4.39
N GLU A 263 -6.90 -7.17 -5.08
CA GLU A 263 -7.91 -7.16 -6.16
C GLU A 263 -7.69 -8.29 -7.17
N ASP A 264 -6.44 -8.45 -7.61
CA ASP A 264 -6.04 -9.46 -8.57
C ASP A 264 -5.96 -10.87 -7.95
N GLN A 265 -5.73 -10.99 -6.64
CA GLN A 265 -5.79 -12.28 -5.97
C GLN A 265 -7.22 -12.81 -5.88
N VAL A 266 -8.20 -11.96 -5.56
CA VAL A 266 -9.61 -12.35 -5.45
C VAL A 266 -10.25 -12.48 -6.83
N TYR A 267 -9.95 -11.56 -7.75
CA TYR A 267 -10.60 -11.47 -9.07
C TYR A 267 -9.58 -11.35 -10.23
N PRO A 268 -8.79 -12.40 -10.51
CA PRO A 268 -7.70 -12.37 -11.51
C PRO A 268 -8.17 -12.14 -12.95
N ASP A 269 -9.45 -12.40 -13.26
CA ASP A 269 -9.99 -12.20 -14.60
C ASP A 269 -10.32 -10.73 -14.91
N ILE A 270 -10.43 -9.86 -13.88
CA ILE A 270 -10.83 -8.45 -14.06
C ILE A 270 -9.64 -7.59 -14.48
N ASN A 271 -8.45 -7.82 -13.92
CA ASN A 271 -7.22 -7.10 -14.27
C ASN A 271 -7.30 -5.55 -14.12
N ASP A 272 -8.05 -5.03 -13.13
CA ASP A 272 -8.22 -3.58 -12.93
C ASP A 272 -6.89 -2.86 -12.65
N TYR A 273 -5.95 -3.55 -11.97
CA TYR A 273 -4.63 -3.03 -11.62
C TYR A 273 -3.77 -2.60 -12.82
N LEU A 274 -4.07 -3.09 -14.03
CA LEU A 274 -3.32 -2.76 -15.25
C LEU A 274 -3.28 -1.25 -15.51
N GLN A 275 -4.31 -0.51 -15.07
CA GLN A 275 -4.39 0.94 -15.23
C GLN A 275 -3.25 1.68 -14.50
N TYR A 276 -2.71 1.10 -13.44
CA TYR A 276 -1.63 1.69 -12.63
C TYR A 276 -0.23 1.39 -13.18
N LEU A 277 -0.08 0.46 -14.13
CA LEU A 277 1.24 0.03 -14.58
C LEU A 277 2.05 1.10 -15.31
N ASN A 278 1.40 2.15 -15.82
CA ASN A 278 2.08 3.33 -16.38
C ASN A 278 2.81 4.18 -15.31
N TYR A 279 2.50 3.96 -14.03
CA TYR A 279 3.10 4.61 -12.86
C TYR A 279 3.90 3.62 -12.01
N SER A 280 4.23 2.46 -12.59
CA SER A 280 5.01 1.41 -11.93
C SER A 280 6.47 1.43 -12.39
N GLN A 281 7.34 0.68 -11.71
CA GLN A 281 8.74 0.52 -12.12
C GLN A 281 8.95 -0.26 -13.44
N ILE A 282 7.88 -0.69 -14.13
CA ILE A 282 7.97 -1.12 -15.53
C ILE A 282 8.23 0.08 -16.44
N THR A 283 7.50 1.18 -16.25
CA THR A 283 7.55 2.38 -17.11
C THR A 283 8.33 3.52 -16.48
N GLN A 284 8.47 3.53 -15.15
CA GLN A 284 9.13 4.57 -14.36
C GLN A 284 10.20 3.94 -13.47
N SER A 285 11.13 3.18 -14.04
CA SER A 285 12.12 2.43 -13.25
C SER A 285 13.04 3.32 -12.40
N GLU A 286 13.18 4.59 -12.77
CA GLU A 286 14.02 5.60 -12.08
C GLU A 286 13.32 6.24 -10.87
N VAL A 287 12.02 6.00 -10.68
CA VAL A 287 11.24 6.46 -9.51
C VAL A 287 11.36 5.44 -8.38
N PRO A 288 11.64 5.83 -7.12
CA PRO A 288 11.66 4.92 -5.97
C PRO A 288 10.37 4.11 -5.84
N ILE A 289 10.47 2.81 -5.55
CA ILE A 289 9.29 1.93 -5.46
C ILE A 289 8.34 2.31 -4.31
N ASP A 290 8.84 2.96 -3.27
CA ASP A 290 8.10 3.43 -2.10
C ASP A 290 7.59 4.88 -2.25
N THR A 291 7.55 5.41 -3.49
CA THR A 291 6.97 6.72 -3.78
C THR A 291 5.46 6.73 -3.55
N THR A 292 4.97 7.58 -2.66
CA THR A 292 3.54 7.71 -2.31
C THR A 292 2.82 8.77 -3.15
N GLY A 293 3.19 8.91 -4.43
CA GLY A 293 2.56 9.86 -5.36
C GLY A 293 1.12 9.48 -5.70
N ASP A 294 0.46 10.25 -6.58
CA ASP A 294 -0.96 10.09 -6.93
C ASP A 294 -1.30 8.70 -7.46
N PHE A 295 -0.41 8.10 -8.25
CA PHE A 295 -0.62 6.80 -8.87
C PHE A 295 0.47 5.78 -8.55
N GLU A 296 1.66 6.24 -8.16
CA GLU A 296 2.83 5.43 -7.89
C GLU A 296 2.59 4.45 -6.74
N ARG A 297 1.83 4.86 -5.72
CA ARG A 297 1.44 4.02 -4.58
C ARG A 297 0.61 2.79 -5.01
N TYR A 298 -0.24 2.94 -6.02
CA TYR A 298 -0.98 1.83 -6.62
C TYR A 298 -0.09 1.04 -7.60
N GLY A 299 0.75 1.75 -8.38
CA GLY A 299 1.74 1.16 -9.27
C GLY A 299 2.75 0.25 -8.57
N ALA A 300 2.95 0.45 -7.26
CA ALA A 300 3.73 -0.44 -6.40
C ALA A 300 3.22 -1.88 -6.36
N VAL A 301 1.97 -2.16 -6.79
CA VAL A 301 1.42 -3.51 -7.00
C VAL A 301 2.42 -4.44 -7.68
N ILE A 302 3.21 -3.92 -8.63
CA ILE A 302 4.13 -4.73 -9.40
C ILE A 302 5.25 -5.36 -8.54
N PHE A 303 5.66 -4.69 -7.45
CA PHE A 303 6.63 -5.26 -6.51
C PHE A 303 6.03 -6.42 -5.72
N TRP A 304 4.79 -6.27 -5.26
CA TRP A 304 4.08 -7.32 -4.51
C TRP A 304 3.74 -8.52 -5.40
N LYS A 305 3.37 -8.29 -6.67
CA LYS A 305 3.26 -9.34 -7.70
C LYS A 305 4.60 -10.05 -7.93
N TYR A 306 5.72 -9.30 -8.01
CA TYR A 306 7.04 -9.93 -8.13
C TYR A 306 7.38 -10.82 -6.94
N LEU A 307 7.12 -10.36 -5.71
CA LEU A 307 7.41 -11.15 -4.52
C LEU A 307 6.53 -12.42 -4.47
N SER A 308 5.23 -12.32 -4.72
CA SER A 308 4.32 -13.47 -4.67
C SER A 308 4.54 -14.45 -5.83
N GLU A 309 4.65 -13.97 -7.06
CA GLU A 309 4.80 -14.83 -8.25
C GLU A 309 6.24 -15.32 -8.42
N GLY A 310 7.24 -14.45 -8.24
CA GLY A 310 8.65 -14.78 -8.46
C GLY A 310 9.25 -15.73 -7.42
N TYR A 311 8.65 -15.79 -6.22
CA TYR A 311 9.00 -16.75 -5.18
C TYR A 311 7.97 -17.88 -5.04
N HIS A 312 6.95 -17.91 -5.90
CA HIS A 312 5.88 -18.90 -5.88
C HIS A 312 5.20 -19.04 -4.50
N SER A 313 4.95 -17.91 -3.83
CA SER A 313 4.46 -17.86 -2.46
C SER A 313 3.50 -16.69 -2.27
N VAL A 314 2.19 -16.91 -2.46
CA VAL A 314 1.16 -15.89 -2.17
C VAL A 314 1.23 -15.41 -0.71
N ASP A 315 1.53 -16.32 0.22
CA ASP A 315 1.68 -16.03 1.66
C ASP A 315 2.83 -15.09 2.01
N ILE A 316 3.74 -14.77 1.09
CA ILE A 316 4.86 -13.88 1.37
C ILE A 316 4.38 -12.49 1.78
N ILE A 317 3.27 -12.01 1.18
CA ILE A 317 2.71 -10.70 1.47
C ILE A 317 2.09 -10.68 2.88
N ARG A 318 1.35 -11.73 3.26
CA ARG A 318 0.84 -11.88 4.62
C ARG A 318 1.96 -11.93 5.66
N ARG A 319 3.02 -12.69 5.42
CA ARG A 319 4.19 -12.73 6.31
C ARG A 319 4.85 -11.36 6.50
N ILE A 320 4.82 -10.52 5.47
CA ILE A 320 5.31 -9.13 5.56
C ILE A 320 4.37 -8.31 6.45
N TRP A 321 3.05 -8.41 6.29
CA TRP A 321 2.08 -7.77 7.20
C TRP A 321 2.24 -8.24 8.66
N ASP A 322 2.40 -9.54 8.89
CA ASP A 322 2.65 -10.09 10.22
C ASP A 322 3.93 -9.47 10.84
N ALA A 323 5.01 -9.36 10.07
CA ALA A 323 6.28 -8.75 10.51
C ALA A 323 6.20 -7.21 10.66
N ALA A 324 5.36 -6.54 9.87
CA ALA A 324 5.13 -5.10 9.96
C ALA A 324 4.40 -4.74 11.26
N SER A 325 3.39 -5.52 11.67
CA SER A 325 2.59 -5.26 12.88
C SER A 325 3.38 -5.33 14.20
N VAL A 326 4.55 -5.97 14.21
CA VAL A 326 5.46 -6.01 15.37
C VAL A 326 6.57 -4.96 15.30
N SER A 327 6.75 -4.34 14.13
CA SER A 327 7.78 -3.33 13.88
C SER A 327 7.27 -1.94 14.25
N ARG A 328 8.14 -1.08 14.78
CA ARG A 328 7.81 0.32 15.10
C ARG A 328 8.67 1.26 14.26
N GLY A 329 8.05 2.23 13.58
CA GLY A 329 8.75 3.33 12.89
C GLY A 329 8.25 3.61 11.47
N THR A 330 8.85 4.62 10.82
CA THR A 330 8.37 5.19 9.54
C THR A 330 8.68 4.39 8.26
N LYS A 331 9.28 3.18 8.38
CA LYS A 331 9.61 2.29 7.26
C LYS A 331 9.26 0.82 7.58
N ASN A 332 8.16 0.61 8.29
CA ASN A 332 7.71 -0.70 8.76
C ASN A 332 7.65 -1.75 7.63
N ALA A 333 6.98 -1.45 6.51
CA ALA A 333 6.90 -2.34 5.35
C ALA A 333 8.26 -2.80 4.78
N ILE A 334 9.22 -1.88 4.62
CA ILE A 334 10.54 -2.22 4.04
C ILE A 334 11.34 -3.09 5.02
N GLN A 335 11.33 -2.75 6.31
CA GLN A 335 12.02 -3.55 7.33
C GLN A 335 11.39 -4.94 7.49
N ALA A 336 10.07 -5.03 7.44
CA ALA A 336 9.33 -6.29 7.43
C ALA A 336 9.69 -7.12 6.19
N THR A 337 9.74 -6.51 5.01
CA THR A 337 10.17 -7.18 3.77
C THR A 337 11.60 -7.70 3.88
N ILE A 338 12.53 -6.91 4.44
CA ILE A 338 13.90 -7.35 4.72
C ILE A 338 13.92 -8.58 5.64
N ALA A 339 13.11 -8.56 6.70
CA ALA A 339 13.05 -9.66 7.65
C ALA A 339 12.51 -10.96 7.01
N VAL A 340 11.44 -10.86 6.22
CA VAL A 340 10.84 -12.00 5.53
C VAL A 340 11.78 -12.58 4.47
N LEU A 341 12.38 -11.73 3.62
CA LEU A 341 13.32 -12.21 2.59
C LEU A 341 14.57 -12.86 3.17
N ARG A 342 15.00 -12.45 4.37
CA ARG A 342 16.11 -13.10 5.08
C ARG A 342 15.79 -14.57 5.40
N LEU A 343 14.54 -14.88 5.72
CA LEU A 343 14.08 -16.26 5.93
C LEU A 343 14.12 -17.08 4.63
N GLU A 344 13.97 -16.42 3.49
CA GLU A 344 14.15 -16.99 2.13
C GLU A 344 15.62 -17.01 1.68
N HIS A 345 16.57 -16.76 2.58
CA HIS A 345 18.02 -16.70 2.32
C HIS A 345 18.42 -15.72 1.21
N ILE A 346 17.63 -14.67 0.99
CA ILE A 346 17.88 -13.65 -0.03
C ILE A 346 17.96 -12.28 0.63
N SER A 347 18.99 -11.50 0.31
CA SER A 347 19.06 -10.12 0.81
C SER A 347 18.07 -9.24 0.04
N PHE A 348 17.51 -8.24 0.72
CA PHE A 348 16.62 -7.27 0.07
C PHE A 348 17.29 -6.58 -1.14
N ALA A 349 18.59 -6.26 -1.04
CA ALA A 349 19.36 -5.73 -2.18
C ALA A 349 19.41 -6.69 -3.37
N GLN A 350 19.55 -8.00 -3.13
CA GLN A 350 19.50 -9.00 -4.20
C GLN A 350 18.10 -9.12 -4.79
N ALA A 351 17.07 -9.15 -3.95
CA ALA A 351 15.67 -9.22 -4.36
C ALA A 351 15.28 -8.00 -5.20
N PHE A 352 15.61 -6.79 -4.77
CA PHE A 352 15.34 -5.56 -5.49
C PHE A 352 16.07 -5.52 -6.85
N ALA A 353 17.36 -5.88 -6.89
CA ALA A 353 18.09 -5.94 -8.15
C ALA A 353 17.53 -7.00 -9.13
N ARG A 354 16.97 -8.11 -8.61
CA ARG A 354 16.28 -9.12 -9.42
C ARG A 354 14.92 -8.61 -9.90
N PHE A 355 14.16 -7.92 -9.06
CA PHE A 355 12.92 -7.24 -9.42
C PHE A 355 13.12 -6.23 -10.56
N SER A 356 14.15 -5.37 -10.48
CA SER A 356 14.47 -4.41 -11.53
C SER A 356 14.74 -5.10 -12.88
N VAL A 357 15.37 -6.28 -12.87
CA VAL A 357 15.56 -7.12 -14.07
C VAL A 357 14.23 -7.71 -14.54
N TRP A 358 13.45 -8.25 -13.60
CA TRP A 358 12.19 -8.95 -13.84
C TRP A 358 11.17 -8.07 -14.56
N ASN A 359 11.08 -6.78 -14.17
CA ASN A 359 10.24 -5.77 -14.84
C ASN A 359 10.56 -5.58 -16.32
N THR A 360 11.75 -5.97 -16.76
CA THR A 360 12.16 -5.79 -18.16
C THR A 360 11.90 -7.03 -19.03
N LEU A 361 11.53 -8.17 -18.44
CA LEU A 361 11.44 -9.45 -19.14
C LEU A 361 10.29 -9.48 -20.15
N PRO A 362 10.39 -10.29 -21.22
CA PRO A 362 9.36 -10.38 -22.25
C PRO A 362 8.18 -11.24 -21.79
N SER A 363 8.24 -12.58 -21.85
CA SER A 363 7.18 -13.49 -21.40
C SER A 363 7.64 -14.33 -20.20
N GLY A 364 6.69 -14.77 -19.37
CA GLY A 364 6.95 -15.68 -18.24
C GLY A 364 7.51 -15.04 -16.98
N SER A 365 7.61 -13.71 -16.91
CA SER A 365 7.96 -13.00 -15.67
C SER A 365 6.74 -12.76 -14.78
N TYR A 366 5.65 -12.28 -15.35
CA TYR A 366 4.38 -12.18 -14.64
C TYR A 366 3.34 -13.05 -15.34
N ALA A 367 2.37 -13.58 -14.60
CA ALA A 367 1.25 -14.33 -15.17
C ALA A 367 0.57 -13.53 -16.31
N ASP A 368 0.36 -12.24 -16.08
CA ASP A 368 -0.28 -11.32 -17.03
C ASP A 368 0.68 -10.49 -17.84
N ARG A 369 1.95 -10.89 -17.91
CA ARG A 369 3.01 -10.10 -18.55
C ARG A 369 2.67 -9.65 -19.99
N ARG A 370 1.87 -10.45 -20.71
CA ARG A 370 1.39 -10.15 -22.07
C ARG A 370 0.53 -8.87 -22.16
N LEU A 371 -0.12 -8.49 -21.06
CA LEU A 371 -0.99 -7.31 -20.95
C LEU A 371 -0.23 -6.05 -20.53
N PHE A 372 0.98 -6.21 -19.99
CA PHE A 372 1.71 -5.10 -19.38
C PHE A 372 2.32 -4.16 -20.43
N PRO A 373 2.48 -2.86 -20.11
CA PRO A 373 3.18 -1.93 -20.99
C PRO A 373 4.61 -2.41 -21.30
N LYS A 374 5.18 -1.86 -22.38
CA LYS A 374 6.59 -2.11 -22.70
C LYS A 374 7.47 -1.42 -21.65
N PRO A 375 8.47 -2.13 -21.09
CA PRO A 375 9.38 -1.53 -20.14
C PRO A 375 10.17 -0.39 -20.79
N VAL A 376 10.26 0.73 -20.10
CA VAL A 376 11.01 1.90 -20.58
C VAL A 376 12.49 1.70 -20.26
N ALA A 377 13.35 1.88 -21.27
CA ALA A 377 14.79 1.82 -21.10
C ALA A 377 15.35 3.23 -20.92
N TRP A 378 16.28 3.39 -19.99
CA TRP A 378 17.07 4.61 -19.84
C TRP A 378 17.88 4.92 -21.12
N GLY A 379 18.37 3.87 -21.79
CA GLY A 379 19.11 4.03 -23.03
C GLY A 379 19.08 2.80 -23.93
N SER A 380 19.31 3.01 -25.22
CA SER A 380 19.49 1.94 -26.21
C SER A 380 20.64 2.26 -27.15
N ALA A 381 21.51 1.29 -27.41
CA ALA A 381 22.66 1.45 -28.30
C ALA A 381 22.83 0.26 -29.23
N GLY A 382 22.77 0.52 -30.55
CA GLY A 382 23.27 -0.39 -31.56
C GLY A 382 24.79 -0.32 -31.62
N LEU A 383 25.45 -1.48 -31.51
CA LEU A 383 26.90 -1.62 -31.55
C LEU A 383 27.32 -2.54 -32.71
N GLY A 384 28.26 -2.08 -33.54
CA GLY A 384 28.67 -2.74 -34.78
C GLY A 384 30.11 -2.44 -35.16
N ASN A 385 30.50 -2.72 -36.40
CA ASN A 385 31.91 -2.58 -36.83
C ASN A 385 32.43 -1.13 -36.71
N SER A 386 31.61 -0.11 -36.97
CA SER A 386 32.02 1.30 -36.91
C SER A 386 31.73 1.95 -35.54
N LYS A 387 30.55 1.71 -34.97
CA LYS A 387 30.15 2.19 -33.64
C LYS A 387 30.36 1.09 -32.60
N ARG A 388 31.56 1.03 -32.03
CA ARG A 388 31.99 0.00 -31.07
C ARG A 388 31.97 0.43 -29.62
N ASP A 389 31.64 1.68 -29.33
CA ASP A 389 31.76 2.23 -27.99
C ASP A 389 30.56 3.13 -27.70
N THR A 390 29.95 2.97 -26.54
CA THR A 390 28.88 3.86 -26.08
C THR A 390 29.42 5.19 -25.57
N GLY A 391 30.72 5.26 -25.28
CA GLY A 391 31.27 6.27 -24.37
C GLY A 391 30.85 6.01 -22.92
N SER A 392 31.40 6.78 -22.00
CA SER A 392 30.96 6.75 -20.60
C SER A 392 29.64 7.51 -20.48
N GLN A 393 28.62 6.84 -19.96
CA GLN A 393 27.33 7.43 -19.63
C GLN A 393 27.16 7.44 -18.11
N SER A 394 26.35 8.35 -17.58
CA SER A 394 26.08 8.44 -16.14
C SER A 394 24.66 8.86 -15.86
N ILE A 395 24.14 8.41 -14.73
CA ILE A 395 22.81 8.72 -14.22
C ILE A 395 22.88 8.86 -12.70
N SER A 396 22.09 9.76 -12.14
CA SER A 396 21.81 9.78 -10.71
C SER A 396 20.53 8.98 -10.44
N LEU A 397 20.60 8.04 -9.52
CA LEU A 397 19.48 7.20 -9.12
C LEU A 397 19.13 7.46 -7.66
N ASP A 398 17.85 7.68 -7.41
CA ASP A 398 17.32 7.74 -6.05
C ASP A 398 17.26 6.35 -5.42
N HIS A 399 17.01 6.28 -4.12
CA HIS A 399 16.87 4.99 -3.42
C HIS A 399 15.83 4.11 -4.10
N LEU A 400 15.99 2.79 -4.01
CA LEU A 400 15.05 1.80 -4.57
C LEU A 400 14.58 2.12 -5.99
N SER A 401 15.50 2.54 -6.85
CA SER A 401 15.27 2.82 -8.27
C SER A 401 16.32 2.14 -9.15
N SER A 402 16.07 2.13 -10.46
CA SER A 402 16.94 1.49 -11.43
C SER A 402 16.92 2.15 -12.82
N ALA A 403 18.01 1.97 -13.55
CA ALA A 403 18.14 2.34 -14.95
C ALA A 403 18.51 1.14 -15.80
N ASN A 404 17.82 1.00 -16.95
CA ASN A 404 17.98 -0.13 -17.85
C ASN A 404 18.53 0.31 -19.21
N VAL A 405 19.70 -0.21 -19.60
CA VAL A 405 20.31 0.01 -20.92
C VAL A 405 20.12 -1.23 -21.80
N THR A 406 19.70 -1.05 -23.05
CA THR A 406 19.65 -2.13 -24.05
C THR A 406 20.75 -1.97 -25.09
N LEU A 407 21.57 -3.01 -25.26
CA LEU A 407 22.65 -3.06 -26.25
C LEU A 407 22.27 -4.05 -27.34
N ILE A 408 22.30 -3.61 -28.59
CA ILE A 408 21.86 -4.41 -29.74
C ILE A 408 23.06 -4.68 -30.65
N PRO A 409 23.48 -5.94 -30.84
CA PRO A 409 24.58 -6.27 -31.73
C PRO A 409 24.15 -6.13 -33.18
N SER A 410 25.01 -5.53 -34.00
CA SER A 410 24.86 -5.58 -35.46
C SER A 410 25.05 -7.02 -35.96
N SER A 411 24.26 -7.42 -36.96
CA SER A 411 24.42 -8.69 -37.68
C SER A 411 25.78 -8.81 -38.39
N ALA A 412 26.45 -7.69 -38.65
CA ALA A 412 27.77 -7.65 -39.26
C ALA A 412 28.93 -7.93 -38.29
N LEU A 413 28.67 -8.06 -36.97
CA LEU A 413 29.70 -8.39 -36.00
C LEU A 413 30.16 -9.85 -36.14
N PRO A 414 31.48 -10.12 -36.15
CA PRO A 414 32.02 -11.47 -36.14
C PRO A 414 31.50 -12.29 -34.96
N SER A 415 31.40 -13.61 -35.11
CA SER A 415 30.90 -14.51 -34.05
C SER A 415 31.74 -14.48 -32.77
N LYS A 416 33.03 -14.18 -32.89
CA LYS A 416 33.98 -14.06 -31.77
C LYS A 416 34.10 -12.65 -31.19
N ALA A 417 33.31 -11.68 -31.68
CA ALA A 417 33.33 -10.32 -31.13
C ALA A 417 32.97 -10.33 -29.62
N ARG A 418 33.63 -9.47 -28.86
CA ARG A 418 33.52 -9.38 -27.40
C ARG A 418 32.92 -8.05 -27.00
N LEU A 419 31.92 -8.07 -26.13
CA LEU A 419 31.43 -6.88 -25.46
C LEU A 419 31.99 -6.84 -24.05
N THR A 420 32.73 -5.78 -23.72
CA THR A 420 33.12 -5.43 -22.36
C THR A 420 32.18 -4.37 -21.83
N ILE A 421 31.48 -4.70 -20.75
CA ILE A 421 30.65 -3.79 -19.98
C ILE A 421 31.46 -3.38 -18.75
N THR A 422 31.57 -2.07 -18.52
CA THR A 422 32.12 -1.50 -17.29
C THR A 422 31.04 -0.67 -16.63
N ALA A 423 30.89 -0.81 -15.32
CA ALA A 423 29.93 -0.05 -14.54
C ALA A 423 30.56 0.43 -13.23
N SER A 424 30.08 1.56 -12.72
CA SER A 424 30.41 2.03 -11.39
C SER A 424 29.17 2.50 -10.63
N ALA A 425 29.17 2.27 -9.33
CA ALA A 425 28.27 2.86 -8.34
C ALA A 425 29.12 3.53 -7.24
N PRO A 426 28.53 4.29 -6.30
CA PRO A 426 29.29 4.89 -5.21
C PRO A 426 30.00 3.85 -4.31
N SER A 427 29.40 2.66 -4.16
CA SER A 427 30.03 1.48 -3.55
C SER A 427 29.27 0.20 -3.94
N SER A 428 29.82 -0.97 -3.61
CA SER A 428 29.12 -2.26 -3.75
C SER A 428 27.92 -2.43 -2.81
N TYR A 429 27.80 -1.60 -1.77
CA TYR A 429 26.64 -1.57 -0.87
C TYR A 429 25.48 -0.75 -1.44
N VAL A 430 25.80 0.28 -2.23
CA VAL A 430 24.81 1.17 -2.85
C VAL A 430 24.26 0.58 -4.14
N GLY A 431 25.13 0.00 -4.97
CA GLY A 431 24.78 -0.45 -6.31
C GLY A 431 24.79 -1.96 -6.51
N GLN A 432 23.82 -2.46 -7.28
CA GLN A 432 23.90 -3.77 -7.91
C GLN A 432 23.80 -3.61 -9.43
N VAL A 433 24.59 -4.40 -10.16
CA VAL A 433 24.56 -4.41 -11.63
C VAL A 433 24.23 -5.80 -12.13
N ARG A 434 23.17 -5.90 -12.92
CA ARG A 434 22.70 -7.17 -13.52
C ARG A 434 22.78 -7.09 -15.03
N ILE A 435 23.09 -8.22 -15.66
CA ILE A 435 23.17 -8.36 -17.10
C ILE A 435 22.19 -9.45 -17.54
N GLN A 436 21.41 -9.16 -18.58
CA GLN A 436 20.58 -10.14 -19.28
C GLN A 436 21.10 -10.30 -20.71
N VAL A 437 21.53 -11.50 -21.08
CA VAL A 437 21.91 -11.83 -22.47
C VAL A 437 20.75 -12.56 -23.12
N ARG A 438 20.02 -11.87 -24.00
CA ARG A 438 18.91 -12.43 -24.76
C ARG A 438 19.44 -13.00 -26.07
N LYS A 439 19.21 -14.30 -26.27
CA LYS A 439 19.63 -15.00 -27.48
C LYS A 439 18.57 -14.89 -28.57
N THR A 440 18.98 -15.11 -29.81
CA THR A 440 18.08 -15.14 -30.98
C THR A 440 17.12 -16.32 -30.96
N ASN A 441 17.46 -17.40 -30.25
CA ASN A 441 16.60 -18.57 -30.05
C ASN A 441 15.59 -18.42 -28.89
N GLY A 442 15.47 -17.24 -28.29
CA GLY A 442 14.56 -16.96 -27.17
C GLY A 442 15.12 -17.24 -25.77
N THR A 443 16.25 -17.94 -25.63
CA THR A 443 16.88 -18.15 -24.31
C THR A 443 17.40 -16.85 -23.72
N THR A 444 17.19 -16.62 -22.43
CA THR A 444 17.80 -15.49 -21.69
C THR A 444 18.76 -16.02 -20.62
N ILE A 445 19.99 -15.50 -20.60
CA ILE A 445 20.99 -15.79 -19.57
C ILE A 445 21.07 -14.59 -18.63
N TYR A 446 21.12 -14.85 -17.32
CA TYR A 446 21.23 -13.85 -16.28
C TYR A 446 22.62 -13.90 -15.64
N GLU A 447 23.28 -12.75 -15.57
CA GLU A 447 24.58 -12.63 -14.92
C GLU A 447 24.60 -11.45 -13.94
N THR A 448 25.44 -11.58 -12.92
CA THR A 448 25.79 -10.46 -12.04
C THR A 448 27.12 -9.89 -12.48
N LEU A 449 27.20 -8.57 -12.62
CA LEU A 449 28.47 -7.86 -12.72
C LEU A 449 28.87 -7.47 -11.30
N SER A 450 29.82 -8.21 -10.74
CA SER A 450 30.33 -7.96 -9.38
C SER A 450 31.06 -6.62 -9.33
N LEU A 451 30.67 -5.78 -8.37
CA LEU A 451 31.37 -4.54 -8.06
C LEU A 451 32.36 -4.79 -6.92
N ASN A 452 33.54 -4.19 -7.00
CA ASN A 452 34.48 -4.13 -5.87
C ASN A 452 33.96 -3.17 -4.77
N SER A 453 34.67 -3.09 -3.65
CA SER A 453 34.28 -2.22 -2.52
C SER A 453 34.12 -0.74 -2.92
N GLY A 454 34.93 -0.26 -3.88
CA GLY A 454 34.83 1.07 -4.49
C GLY A 454 33.71 1.22 -5.53
N GLY A 455 32.85 0.20 -5.66
CA GLY A 455 31.68 0.23 -6.54
C GLY A 455 31.98 0.06 -8.02
N ALA A 456 33.21 -0.29 -8.43
CA ALA A 456 33.58 -0.48 -9.83
C ALA A 456 33.63 -1.96 -10.21
N GLY A 457 33.20 -2.29 -11.43
CA GLY A 457 33.28 -3.64 -11.96
C GLY A 457 33.25 -3.70 -13.48
N SER A 458 33.65 -4.85 -14.03
CA SER A 458 33.62 -5.09 -15.47
C SER A 458 33.26 -6.55 -15.78
N ARG A 459 32.61 -6.77 -16.92
CA ARG A 459 32.24 -8.10 -17.42
C ARG A 459 32.42 -8.14 -18.94
N THR A 460 33.04 -9.20 -19.44
CA THR A 460 33.20 -9.43 -20.89
C THR A 460 32.44 -10.67 -21.32
N LEU A 461 31.69 -10.57 -22.42
CA LEU A 461 30.87 -11.65 -22.98
C LEU A 461 30.93 -11.68 -24.51
N TYR A 462 30.56 -12.81 -25.12
CA TYR A 462 30.38 -12.89 -26.58
C TYR A 462 29.28 -11.92 -27.02
N PHE A 463 29.44 -11.25 -28.15
CA PHE A 463 28.48 -10.25 -28.63
C PHE A 463 28.39 -10.24 -30.16
N SER A 464 27.51 -11.07 -30.70
CA SER A 464 27.27 -11.19 -32.14
C SER A 464 25.77 -11.30 -32.42
N GLY A 465 25.29 -10.55 -33.43
CA GLY A 465 23.89 -10.56 -33.86
C GLY A 465 23.42 -11.90 -34.43
N LYS A 466 24.34 -12.86 -34.66
CA LYS A 466 24.00 -14.23 -35.07
C LYS A 466 23.36 -15.04 -33.94
N THR A 467 23.79 -14.81 -32.70
CA THR A 467 23.37 -15.62 -31.53
C THR A 467 22.70 -14.80 -30.44
N ILE A 468 22.91 -13.48 -30.41
CA ILE A 468 22.41 -12.57 -29.39
C ILE A 468 21.48 -11.56 -30.05
N SER A 469 20.25 -11.46 -29.54
CA SER A 469 19.28 -10.44 -29.96
C SER A 469 19.53 -9.12 -29.23
N SER A 470 19.85 -9.18 -27.94
CA SER A 470 20.21 -8.01 -27.15
C SER A 470 20.94 -8.38 -25.86
N VAL A 471 21.69 -7.44 -25.30
CA VAL A 471 22.20 -7.48 -23.93
C VAL A 471 21.59 -6.33 -23.17
N ARG A 472 20.90 -6.60 -22.06
CA ARG A 472 20.39 -5.56 -21.16
C ARG A 472 21.27 -5.44 -19.93
N VAL A 473 21.54 -4.22 -19.51
CA VAL A 473 22.30 -3.89 -18.31
C VAL A 473 21.41 -3.08 -17.40
N THR A 474 21.18 -3.58 -16.19
CA THR A 474 20.37 -2.93 -15.15
C THR A 474 21.30 -2.42 -14.07
N LEU A 475 21.29 -1.11 -13.85
CA LEU A 475 21.94 -0.43 -12.74
C LEU A 475 20.86 -0.19 -11.67
N ALA A 476 21.00 -0.72 -10.47
CA ALA A 476 20.02 -0.57 -9.41
C ALA A 476 20.65 0.08 -8.17
N ASN A 477 20.03 1.15 -7.67
CA ASN A 477 20.28 1.66 -6.33
C ASN A 477 19.46 0.83 -5.35
N VAL A 478 20.16 -0.01 -4.57
CA VAL A 478 19.55 -0.97 -3.65
C VAL A 478 19.45 -0.45 -2.22
N THR A 479 19.82 0.81 -2.01
CA THR A 479 19.68 1.45 -0.69
C THR A 479 18.23 1.81 -0.43
N VAL A 480 17.87 1.92 0.85
CA VAL A 480 16.52 2.26 1.31
C VAL A 480 16.35 3.78 1.52
N THR A 481 17.44 4.56 1.53
CA THR A 481 17.38 5.98 1.90
C THR A 481 18.35 6.89 1.14
N SER A 482 19.30 6.35 0.36
CA SER A 482 20.33 7.18 -0.27
C SER A 482 19.90 7.60 -1.67
N ASP A 483 19.53 8.87 -1.79
CA ASP A 483 19.11 9.49 -3.04
C ASP A 483 20.26 10.09 -3.85
N ASN A 484 19.98 10.42 -5.11
CA ASN A 484 20.89 11.09 -6.03
C ASN A 484 22.27 10.39 -6.12
N GLN A 485 22.28 9.06 -6.10
CA GLN A 485 23.50 8.26 -6.14
C GLN A 485 23.99 8.15 -7.57
N LYS A 486 25.25 8.52 -7.82
CA LYS A 486 25.81 8.56 -9.18
C LYS A 486 26.27 7.18 -9.65
N PHE A 487 25.66 6.70 -10.73
CA PHE A 487 26.07 5.50 -11.45
C PHE A 487 26.72 5.87 -12.79
N SER A 488 27.64 5.05 -13.25
CA SER A 488 28.18 5.15 -14.60
C SER A 488 28.23 3.81 -15.31
N PHE A 489 28.18 3.85 -16.64
CA PHE A 489 28.23 2.67 -17.49
C PHE A 489 28.95 2.98 -18.81
N ARG A 490 29.68 2.00 -19.34
CA ARG A 490 30.24 1.99 -20.69
C ARG A 490 30.21 0.58 -21.26
N ALA A 491 29.85 0.47 -22.53
CA ALA A 491 29.94 -0.76 -23.31
C ALA A 491 30.89 -0.58 -24.49
N LYS A 492 31.87 -1.48 -24.62
CA LYS A 492 32.86 -1.45 -25.71
C LYS A 492 32.97 -2.82 -26.38
N VAL A 493 32.91 -2.83 -27.71
CA VAL A 493 33.09 -4.02 -28.54
C VAL A 493 34.54 -4.11 -29.00
N ALA A 494 35.16 -5.27 -28.78
CA ALA A 494 36.42 -5.66 -29.39
C ALA A 494 36.15 -6.68 -30.50
N LEU A 495 36.81 -6.47 -31.64
CA LEU A 495 36.81 -7.43 -32.74
C LEU A 495 37.86 -8.52 -32.47
N PRO A 496 37.70 -9.72 -33.07
CA PRO A 496 38.61 -10.85 -32.85
C PRO A 496 40.05 -10.59 -33.25
#